data_AF-W4GJ10-F1
#
_entry.id   AF-W4GJ10-F1
#
_cell.length_a   1.000
_cell.length_b   1.000
_cell.length_c   1.000
_cell.angle_alpha   90.00
_cell.angle_beta   90.00
_cell.angle_gamma   90.00
#
_symmetry.space_group_name_H-M   'P 1'
#
loop_
_entity.id
_entity.type
_entity.pdbx_description
1 polymer ?
#
loop_
_entity_poly.entity_id
_entity_poly.type
_entity_poly.pdbx_seq_one_letter_code
_entity_poly.pdbx_strand_id
1 'polypeptide(L)'
;MANSVARQARCASKYATNRAVYLEAVLRNVQWATLQSCWGRSLEIAIAAPLRSSSDGSAWWTSLESTVTSELDEVAVWHTHNISTFDTDWQNYKSIGIIDTYNIQNAFGFSYPMTLKHTNGTFQLNAQTSMKMYWAFASDLWAVTDPSTFIFGKSLVRQMGQFAFANVSMESVVLQNGTAAQVESGAFATFRDTIGPFGSVDVKHVAVPPSVVRFVLHVKDTMTRLRTKSLSLSAEYSAMYDPSEFCYIPASWFESGQVHGAGGKIMCPESTTWVLEGDFGFSPVRG
;
A
#
# COMPACT_ATOMS: atom_id res chain seq x y z
N MET A 1 3.35 7.49 13.05
CA MET A 1 4.64 8.16 13.32
C MET A 1 5.23 8.62 12.00
N ALA A 2 5.57 9.90 11.88
CA ALA A 2 5.96 10.48 10.59
C ALA A 2 7.49 10.65 10.52
N ASN A 3 8.11 10.07 9.48
CA ASN A 3 9.55 10.17 9.23
C ASN A 3 10.01 11.58 8.81
N SER A 4 9.13 12.41 8.26
CA SER A 4 9.41 13.81 7.89
C SER A 4 8.36 14.79 8.43
N VAL A 5 8.74 16.06 8.55
CA VAL A 5 7.83 17.16 8.92
C VAL A 5 6.70 17.29 7.88
N ALA A 6 7.04 17.18 6.59
CA ALA A 6 6.08 17.21 5.51
C ALA A 6 5.04 16.08 5.62
N ARG A 7 5.47 14.85 5.97
CA ARG A 7 4.54 13.73 6.21
C ARG A 7 3.66 13.99 7.43
N GLN A 8 4.19 14.55 8.51
CA GLN A 8 3.38 14.89 9.69
C GLN A 8 2.28 15.92 9.35
N ALA A 9 2.65 16.99 8.65
CA ALA A 9 1.69 18.02 8.22
C ALA A 9 0.64 17.46 7.26
N ARG A 10 1.05 16.56 6.34
CA ARG A 10 0.12 15.85 5.47
C ARG A 10 -0.84 14.95 6.24
N CYS A 11 -0.37 14.20 7.23
CA CYS A 11 -1.24 13.38 8.09
C CYS A 11 -2.28 14.23 8.81
N ALA A 12 -1.85 15.36 9.41
CA ALA A 12 -2.76 16.25 10.13
C ALA A 12 -3.80 16.91 9.22
N SER A 13 -3.43 17.26 7.98
CA SER A 13 -4.32 17.96 7.06
C SER A 13 -5.24 17.03 6.24
N LYS A 14 -4.75 15.85 5.85
CA LYS A 14 -5.47 14.94 4.93
C LYS A 14 -6.04 13.69 5.58
N TYR A 15 -5.48 13.25 6.70
CA TYR A 15 -5.77 11.95 7.29
C TYR A 15 -6.26 12.02 8.74
N ALA A 16 -6.63 13.21 9.23
CA ALA A 16 -7.09 13.40 10.61
C ALA A 16 -8.32 12.55 10.97
N THR A 17 -9.21 12.30 10.00
CA THR A 17 -10.42 11.48 10.20
C THR A 17 -10.19 9.99 9.94
N ASN A 18 -8.96 9.58 9.62
CA ASN A 18 -8.59 8.20 9.33
C ASN A 18 -7.84 7.60 10.52
N ARG A 19 -8.45 6.64 11.20
CA ARG A 19 -7.87 6.01 12.39
C ARG A 19 -6.55 5.28 12.09
N ALA A 20 -6.33 4.82 10.86
CA ALA A 20 -5.15 4.02 10.49
C ALA A 20 -3.81 4.76 10.63
N VAL A 21 -3.81 6.11 10.69
CA VAL A 21 -2.57 6.89 10.89
C VAL A 21 -2.18 7.08 12.36
N TYR A 22 -3.06 6.67 13.29
CA TYR A 22 -2.86 6.77 14.74
C TYR A 22 -2.43 5.41 15.30
N LEU A 23 -1.21 5.35 15.84
CA LEU A 23 -0.67 4.09 16.38
C LEU A 23 -1.51 3.54 17.54
N GLU A 24 -2.10 4.43 18.34
CA GLU A 24 -3.01 4.09 19.44
C GLU A 24 -4.08 3.08 19.02
N ALA A 25 -4.67 3.28 17.84
CA ALA A 25 -5.73 2.41 17.35
C ALA A 25 -5.29 0.96 17.18
N VAL A 26 -4.04 0.75 16.76
CA VAL A 26 -3.48 -0.60 16.62
C VAL A 26 -3.15 -1.17 18.00
N LEU A 27 -2.52 -0.37 18.87
CA LEU A 27 -2.07 -0.81 20.19
C LEU A 27 -3.22 -1.09 21.17
N ARG A 28 -4.38 -0.45 21.01
CA ARG A 28 -5.60 -0.76 21.79
C ARG A 28 -6.30 -2.05 21.35
N ASN A 29 -6.04 -2.53 20.13
CA ASN A 29 -6.78 -3.62 19.49
C ASN A 29 -5.90 -4.85 19.16
N VAL A 30 -4.79 -5.01 19.88
CA VAL A 30 -3.82 -6.10 19.65
C VAL A 30 -3.72 -7.02 20.87
N GLN A 31 -3.40 -8.28 20.63
CA GLN A 31 -3.02 -9.20 21.70
C GLN A 31 -1.61 -8.84 22.20
N TRP A 32 -1.53 -8.09 23.30
CA TRP A 32 -0.28 -7.57 23.84
C TRP A 32 0.78 -8.64 24.11
N ALA A 33 0.40 -9.80 24.65
CA ALA A 33 1.35 -10.88 24.90
C ALA A 33 2.05 -11.35 23.60
N THR A 34 1.27 -11.53 22.52
CA THR A 34 1.80 -11.91 21.19
C THR A 34 2.62 -10.79 20.59
N LEU A 35 2.13 -9.55 20.64
CA LEU A 35 2.86 -8.38 20.15
C LEU A 35 4.22 -8.26 20.85
N GLN A 36 4.24 -8.39 22.18
CA GLN A 36 5.44 -8.27 22.99
C GLN A 36 6.44 -9.38 22.70
N SER A 37 5.97 -10.62 22.45
CA SER A 37 6.85 -11.74 22.10
C SER A 37 7.61 -11.53 20.79
N CYS A 38 7.02 -10.81 19.82
CA CYS A 38 7.63 -10.59 18.52
C CYS A 38 8.35 -9.23 18.43
N TRP A 39 7.80 -8.19 19.04
CA TRP A 39 8.18 -6.79 18.81
C TRP A 39 8.48 -6.02 20.08
N GLY A 40 8.46 -6.66 21.26
CA GLY A 40 8.60 -5.97 22.55
C GLY A 40 9.88 -5.13 22.65
N ARG A 41 11.02 -5.69 22.22
CA ARG A 41 12.30 -4.95 22.19
C ARG A 41 12.25 -3.75 21.24
N SER A 42 11.67 -3.90 20.06
CA SER A 42 11.53 -2.84 19.07
C SER A 42 10.62 -1.72 19.56
N LEU A 43 9.46 -2.06 20.14
CA LEU A 43 8.51 -1.10 20.70
C LEU A 43 9.10 -0.35 21.88
N GLU A 44 9.88 -1.05 22.71
CA GLU A 44 10.59 -0.47 23.84
C GLU A 44 11.57 0.62 23.38
N ILE A 45 12.42 0.32 22.40
CA ILE A 45 13.39 1.29 21.83
C ILE A 45 12.68 2.43 21.10
N ALA A 46 11.77 2.10 20.18
CA ALA A 46 11.17 3.07 19.29
C ALA A 46 10.25 4.06 20.01
N ILE A 47 9.52 3.59 21.04
CA ILE A 47 8.33 4.28 21.55
C ILE A 47 8.29 4.32 23.07
N ALA A 48 8.29 3.17 23.74
CA ALA A 48 7.97 3.10 25.17
C ALA A 48 9.00 3.83 26.03
N ALA A 49 10.30 3.54 25.88
CA ALA A 49 11.35 4.22 26.64
C ALA A 49 11.36 5.75 26.41
N PRO A 50 11.27 6.26 25.16
CA PRO A 50 11.09 7.68 24.91
C PRO A 50 9.89 8.31 25.63
N LEU A 51 8.72 7.65 25.62
CA LEU A 51 7.51 8.18 26.27
C LEU A 51 7.58 8.19 27.80
N ARG A 52 8.28 7.22 28.40
CA ARG A 52 8.51 7.16 29.86
C ARG A 52 9.40 8.28 30.39
N SER A 53 9.95 9.13 29.53
CA SER A 53 10.60 10.39 29.96
C SER A 53 9.63 11.42 30.52
N SER A 54 8.30 11.21 30.37
CA SER A 54 7.24 12.07 30.90
C SER A 54 6.20 11.26 31.67
N SER A 55 5.54 11.88 32.66
CA SER A 55 4.44 11.26 33.41
C SER A 55 3.28 10.89 32.47
N ASP A 56 2.93 11.79 31.57
CA ASP A 56 1.78 11.64 30.68
C ASP A 56 2.05 10.55 29.64
N GLY A 57 3.25 10.50 29.07
CA GLY A 57 3.66 9.46 28.15
C GLY A 57 3.71 8.08 28.81
N SER A 58 4.20 8.00 30.06
CA SER A 58 4.18 6.75 30.82
C SER A 58 2.76 6.28 31.11
N ALA A 59 1.88 7.17 31.56
CA ALA A 59 0.48 6.85 31.85
C ALA A 59 -0.28 6.42 30.58
N TRP A 60 -0.08 7.12 29.48
CA TRP A 60 -0.66 6.75 28.18
C TRP A 60 -0.18 5.36 27.74
N TRP A 61 1.12 5.08 27.79
CA TRP A 61 1.64 3.76 27.40
C TRP A 61 1.03 2.62 28.22
N THR A 62 1.01 2.76 29.56
CA THR A 62 0.39 1.76 30.46
C THR A 62 -1.10 1.57 30.18
N SER A 63 -1.83 2.64 29.84
CA SER A 63 -3.25 2.54 29.53
C SER A 63 -3.53 1.64 28.32
N LEU A 64 -2.65 1.64 27.31
CA LEU A 64 -2.79 0.83 26.10
C LEU A 64 -2.65 -0.66 26.43
N GLU A 65 -1.64 -1.02 27.24
CA GLU A 65 -1.39 -2.40 27.67
C GLU A 65 -2.57 -3.02 28.43
N SER A 66 -3.28 -2.19 29.19
CA SER A 66 -4.45 -2.60 29.97
C SER A 66 -5.79 -2.51 29.23
N THR A 67 -5.81 -1.99 28.00
CA THR A 67 -7.07 -1.74 27.29
C THR A 67 -7.75 -3.05 26.90
N VAL A 68 -8.96 -3.26 27.41
CA VAL A 68 -9.88 -4.32 26.99
C VAL A 68 -11.20 -3.64 26.65
N THR A 69 -11.60 -3.70 25.40
CA THR A 69 -12.79 -2.99 24.90
C THR A 69 -13.49 -3.81 23.83
N SER A 70 -14.80 -3.60 23.68
CA SER A 70 -15.57 -4.19 22.59
C SER A 70 -15.36 -3.40 21.29
N GLU A 71 -15.63 -4.02 20.15
CA GLU A 71 -15.57 -3.32 18.85
C GLU A 71 -16.50 -2.10 18.82
N LEU A 72 -17.70 -2.20 19.40
CA LEU A 72 -18.67 -1.10 19.46
C LEU A 72 -18.18 0.07 20.31
N ASP A 73 -17.56 -0.22 21.46
CA ASP A 73 -17.03 0.83 22.35
C ASP A 73 -15.81 1.52 21.74
N GLU A 74 -14.94 0.78 21.06
CA GLU A 74 -13.79 1.37 20.36
C GLU A 74 -14.26 2.28 19.21
N VAL A 75 -15.28 1.85 18.44
CA VAL A 75 -15.92 2.69 17.41
C VAL A 75 -16.54 3.94 18.01
N ALA A 76 -17.19 3.85 19.18
CA ALA A 76 -17.72 5.01 19.88
C ALA A 76 -16.61 6.01 20.26
N VAL A 77 -15.46 5.53 20.75
CA VAL A 77 -14.28 6.35 21.04
C VAL A 77 -13.73 7.02 19.77
N TRP A 78 -13.78 6.36 18.61
CA TRP A 78 -13.34 6.97 17.36
C TRP A 78 -14.28 8.12 16.96
N HIS A 79 -15.59 7.93 17.12
CA HIS A 79 -16.57 8.96 16.81
C HIS A 79 -16.48 10.20 17.71
N THR A 80 -16.09 10.07 18.99
CA THR A 80 -15.85 11.25 19.85
C THR A 80 -14.68 12.12 19.36
N HIS A 81 -13.81 11.57 18.49
CA HIS A 81 -12.67 12.27 17.90
C HIS A 81 -12.88 12.62 16.41
N ASN A 82 -14.11 12.57 15.91
CA ASN A 82 -14.45 12.81 14.49
C ASN A 82 -13.73 11.87 13.51
N ILE A 83 -13.41 10.66 13.96
CA ILE A 83 -12.78 9.65 13.13
C ILE A 83 -13.89 8.78 12.51
N SER A 84 -13.78 8.54 11.20
CA SER A 84 -14.82 7.88 10.41
C SER A 84 -14.32 6.76 9.50
N THR A 85 -13.00 6.66 9.26
CA THR A 85 -12.44 5.63 8.38
C THR A 85 -11.24 4.93 8.98
N PHE A 86 -10.93 3.74 8.46
CA PHE A 86 -9.70 2.99 8.71
C PHE A 86 -9.11 2.59 7.35
N ASP A 87 -8.43 3.53 6.70
CA ASP A 87 -7.88 3.34 5.36
C ASP A 87 -6.37 3.15 5.40
N THR A 88 -5.93 1.91 5.19
CA THR A 88 -4.51 1.55 5.14
C THR A 88 -3.86 2.01 3.83
N ASP A 89 -2.53 2.07 3.83
CA ASP A 89 -1.78 2.28 2.59
C ASP A 89 -1.80 1.00 1.75
N TRP A 90 -1.90 1.17 0.43
CA TRP A 90 -1.82 0.08 -0.52
C TRP A 90 -0.41 -0.49 -0.58
N GLN A 91 -0.34 -1.81 -0.71
CA GLN A 91 0.90 -2.57 -0.78
C GLN A 91 0.72 -3.80 -1.67
N ASN A 92 1.84 -4.37 -2.12
CA ASN A 92 1.89 -5.64 -2.85
C ASN A 92 2.87 -6.68 -2.26
N TYR A 93 3.30 -6.49 -1.00
CA TYR A 93 4.12 -7.46 -0.27
C TYR A 93 3.33 -8.57 0.41
N LYS A 94 2.00 -8.46 0.47
CA LYS A 94 1.10 -9.54 0.87
C LYS A 94 -0.19 -9.51 0.06
N SER A 95 -0.71 -10.69 -0.28
CA SER A 95 -2.12 -10.82 -0.66
C SER A 95 -2.98 -10.79 0.60
N ILE A 96 -4.12 -10.09 0.53
CA ILE A 96 -5.10 -10.12 1.61
C ILE A 96 -5.92 -11.39 1.44
N GLY A 97 -5.90 -12.24 2.47
CA GLY A 97 -6.78 -13.40 2.54
C GLY A 97 -8.14 -13.00 3.09
N ILE A 98 -9.21 -13.47 2.45
CA ILE A 98 -10.59 -13.26 2.85
C ILE A 98 -11.30 -14.61 2.75
N ILE A 99 -11.93 -15.01 3.85
CA ILE A 99 -12.91 -16.10 3.88
C ILE A 99 -14.26 -15.42 4.16
N ASP A 100 -15.10 -15.38 3.15
CA ASP A 100 -16.44 -14.80 3.21
C ASP A 100 -17.45 -15.95 3.10
N THR A 101 -18.28 -16.10 4.12
CA THR A 101 -19.28 -17.16 4.22
C THR A 101 -20.65 -16.58 4.55
N TYR A 102 -21.69 -17.18 4.00
CA TYR A 102 -23.08 -16.88 4.35
C TYR A 102 -23.81 -18.19 4.65
N ASN A 103 -24.83 -18.12 5.48
CA ASN A 103 -25.62 -19.29 5.86
C ASN A 103 -26.86 -19.43 4.97
N ILE A 104 -27.11 -20.64 4.47
CA ILE A 104 -28.41 -21.01 3.88
C ILE A 104 -29.16 -21.86 4.90
N GLN A 105 -30.34 -21.40 5.30
CA GLN A 105 -31.23 -22.16 6.18
C GLN A 105 -32.25 -22.93 5.33
N ASN A 106 -32.39 -24.24 5.58
CA ASN A 106 -33.43 -25.04 4.93
C ASN A 106 -34.78 -24.92 5.65
N ALA A 107 -35.83 -25.47 5.04
CA ALA A 107 -37.21 -25.41 5.56
C ALA A 107 -37.42 -26.10 6.92
N PHE A 108 -36.47 -26.94 7.36
CA PHE A 108 -36.49 -27.61 8.66
C PHE A 108 -35.69 -26.86 9.73
N GLY A 109 -35.15 -25.69 9.39
CA GLY A 109 -34.41 -24.83 10.32
C GLY A 109 -32.89 -25.12 10.40
N PHE A 110 -32.36 -26.09 9.64
CA PHE A 110 -30.92 -26.36 9.62
C PHE A 110 -30.17 -25.32 8.80
N SER A 111 -29.07 -24.80 9.35
CA SER A 111 -28.21 -23.78 8.74
C SER A 111 -26.94 -24.40 8.19
N TYR A 112 -26.61 -24.11 6.93
CA TYR A 112 -25.41 -24.58 6.24
C TYR A 112 -24.55 -23.40 5.78
N PRO A 113 -23.27 -23.30 6.20
CA PRO A 113 -22.38 -22.26 5.73
C PRO A 113 -21.95 -22.53 4.29
N MET A 114 -22.11 -21.53 3.44
CA MET A 114 -21.67 -21.50 2.06
C MET A 114 -20.58 -20.45 1.90
N THR A 115 -19.49 -20.81 1.21
CA THR A 115 -18.39 -19.87 0.97
C THR A 115 -18.67 -19.04 -0.28
N LEU A 116 -18.77 -17.72 -0.12
CA LEU A 116 -18.91 -16.77 -1.22
C LEU A 116 -17.57 -16.45 -1.86
N LYS A 117 -16.54 -16.25 -1.03
CA LYS A 117 -15.20 -15.90 -1.48
C LYS A 117 -14.18 -16.53 -0.55
N HIS A 118 -13.19 -17.18 -1.15
CA HIS A 118 -12.02 -17.66 -0.44
C HIS A 118 -10.77 -17.22 -1.19
N THR A 119 -9.95 -16.41 -0.53
CA THR A 119 -8.66 -15.95 -1.04
C THR A 119 -7.60 -16.23 0.01
N ASN A 120 -6.46 -16.78 -0.43
CA ASN A 120 -5.35 -17.11 0.45
C ASN A 120 -4.50 -15.85 0.74
N GLY A 121 -4.24 -15.60 2.02
CA GLY A 121 -3.34 -14.55 2.45
C GLY A 121 -1.91 -15.08 2.51
N THR A 122 -1.01 -14.52 1.69
CA THR A 122 0.39 -14.93 1.65
C THR A 122 1.31 -13.71 1.55
N PHE A 123 2.49 -13.81 2.16
CA PHE A 123 3.55 -12.82 1.98
C PHE A 123 4.34 -13.11 0.69
N GLN A 124 4.74 -12.04 0.00
CA GLN A 124 5.49 -12.06 -1.26
C GLN A 124 6.69 -11.12 -1.17
N LEU A 125 7.47 -11.22 -0.09
CA LEU A 125 8.55 -10.27 0.24
C LEU A 125 9.64 -10.19 -0.84
N ASN A 126 9.88 -11.27 -1.59
CA ASN A 126 10.91 -11.30 -2.64
C ASN A 126 10.43 -10.71 -3.98
N ALA A 127 9.11 -10.66 -4.23
CA ALA A 127 8.53 -10.20 -5.49
C ALA A 127 7.85 -8.82 -5.38
N GLN A 128 7.72 -8.31 -4.16
CA GLN A 128 7.08 -7.02 -3.92
C GLN A 128 7.91 -5.85 -4.45
N THR A 129 7.24 -4.76 -4.79
CA THR A 129 7.90 -3.52 -5.22
C THR A 129 7.43 -2.30 -4.43
N SER A 130 6.33 -2.43 -3.69
CA SER A 130 5.66 -1.32 -2.97
C SER A 130 6.44 -0.78 -1.78
N MET A 131 7.35 -1.56 -1.17
CA MET A 131 8.11 -1.11 0.01
C MET A 131 9.02 0.10 -0.27
N LYS A 132 9.31 0.38 -1.55
CA LYS A 132 10.00 1.61 -1.97
C LYS A 132 9.21 2.88 -1.60
N MET A 133 7.88 2.80 -1.56
CA MET A 133 7.02 3.94 -1.20
C MET A 133 7.02 4.15 0.32
N TYR A 134 6.65 3.12 1.06
CA TYR A 134 6.81 2.98 2.50
C TYR A 134 6.83 1.48 2.83
N TRP A 135 7.83 1.03 3.60
CA TRP A 135 8.08 -0.39 3.85
C TRP A 135 7.29 -1.00 5.03
N ALA A 136 6.25 -0.28 5.48
CA ALA A 136 5.42 -0.62 6.63
C ALA A 136 6.11 -0.51 8.01
N PHE A 137 5.28 -0.47 9.05
CA PHE A 137 5.71 -0.23 10.43
C PHE A 137 6.61 -1.34 11.00
N ALA A 138 6.41 -2.59 10.57
CA ALA A 138 7.26 -3.70 10.99
C ALA A 138 8.73 -3.47 10.61
N SER A 139 9.00 -2.88 9.43
CA SER A 139 10.35 -2.55 9.00
C SER A 139 10.94 -1.37 9.77
N ASP A 140 10.14 -0.38 10.17
CA ASP A 140 10.59 0.67 11.10
C ASP A 140 11.03 0.07 12.45
N LEU A 141 10.23 -0.87 12.97
CA LEU A 141 10.53 -1.57 14.24
C LEU A 141 11.76 -2.47 14.16
N TRP A 142 11.97 -3.16 13.03
CA TRP A 142 13.18 -3.92 12.79
C TRP A 142 14.40 -2.98 12.70
N ALA A 143 14.29 -1.90 11.93
CA ALA A 143 15.43 -1.02 11.67
C ALA A 143 15.99 -0.40 12.94
N VAL A 144 15.15 0.00 13.90
CA VAL A 144 15.64 0.53 15.19
C VAL A 144 16.38 -0.51 16.06
N THR A 145 16.26 -1.80 15.75
CA THR A 145 16.91 -2.88 16.52
C THR A 145 18.14 -3.49 15.84
N ASP A 146 18.31 -3.26 14.54
CA ASP A 146 19.43 -3.82 13.79
C ASP A 146 20.63 -2.86 13.80
N PRO A 147 21.79 -3.25 14.36
CA PRO A 147 22.98 -2.40 14.48
C PRO A 147 23.60 -2.00 13.14
N SER A 148 23.23 -2.66 12.04
CA SER A 148 23.68 -2.29 10.70
C SER A 148 22.96 -1.06 10.14
N THR A 149 21.83 -0.63 10.72
CA THR A 149 21.05 0.47 10.16
C THR A 149 21.42 1.83 10.74
N PHE A 150 21.21 2.90 9.96
CA PHE A 150 21.44 4.28 10.39
C PHE A 150 20.54 4.74 11.55
N ILE A 151 19.47 4.00 11.84
CA ILE A 151 18.51 4.36 12.88
C ILE A 151 18.51 3.38 14.05
N PHE A 152 19.57 2.57 14.17
CA PHE A 152 19.78 1.68 15.32
C PHE A 152 19.70 2.44 16.65
N GLY A 153 18.90 1.90 17.58
CA GLY A 153 18.72 2.47 18.92
C GLY A 153 17.99 3.82 18.95
N LYS A 154 17.35 4.23 17.86
CA LYS A 154 16.66 5.52 17.76
C LYS A 154 15.17 5.42 18.04
N SER A 155 14.59 6.54 18.50
CA SER A 155 13.16 6.69 18.72
C SER A 155 12.42 7.01 17.42
N LEU A 156 11.20 6.53 17.27
CA LEU A 156 10.27 6.92 16.19
C LEU A 156 9.33 8.07 16.62
N VAL A 157 9.47 8.59 17.84
CA VAL A 157 8.68 9.69 18.39
C VAL A 157 9.42 11.02 18.16
N ARG A 158 8.90 11.86 17.26
CA ARG A 158 9.59 13.07 16.76
C ARG A 158 10.03 14.06 17.84
N GLN A 159 9.20 14.28 18.85
CA GLN A 159 9.46 15.28 19.90
C GLN A 159 10.31 14.75 21.06
N MET A 160 10.70 13.48 21.02
CA MET A 160 11.52 12.86 22.06
C MET A 160 13.00 12.83 21.65
N GLY A 161 13.88 12.69 22.65
CA GLY A 161 15.31 12.56 22.41
C GLY A 161 15.65 11.37 21.50
N GLN A 162 16.72 11.51 20.71
CA GLN A 162 17.22 10.47 19.79
C GLN A 162 16.23 10.07 18.68
N PHE A 163 15.42 11.01 18.16
CA PHE A 163 14.55 10.75 17.01
C PHE A 163 15.34 10.25 15.78
N ALA A 164 14.88 9.15 15.20
CA ALA A 164 15.51 8.41 14.11
C ALA A 164 15.80 9.28 12.88
N PHE A 165 14.87 10.16 12.55
CA PHE A 165 14.94 10.96 11.32
C PHE A 165 15.30 12.43 11.60
N ALA A 166 16.05 12.68 12.67
CA ALA A 166 16.57 14.02 12.97
C ALA A 166 17.67 14.43 11.98
N ASN A 167 18.63 13.52 11.73
CA ASN A 167 19.80 13.76 10.87
C ASN A 167 19.89 12.80 9.69
N VAL A 168 18.99 11.81 9.60
CA VAL A 168 18.97 10.78 8.57
C VAL A 168 17.61 10.82 7.87
N SER A 169 17.61 10.77 6.55
CA SER A 169 16.37 10.72 5.78
C SER A 169 15.85 9.29 5.71
N MET A 170 14.53 9.11 5.57
CA MET A 170 13.99 7.79 5.30
C MET A 170 14.57 7.18 4.01
N GLU A 171 14.78 8.00 2.98
CA GLU A 171 15.37 7.59 1.71
C GLU A 171 16.76 6.97 1.92
N SER A 172 17.63 7.59 2.73
CA SER A 172 18.94 7.01 3.05
C SER A 172 18.85 5.67 3.78
N VAL A 173 17.83 5.45 4.61
CA VAL A 173 17.64 4.16 5.32
C VAL A 173 17.19 3.07 4.33
N VAL A 174 16.24 3.37 3.44
CA VAL A 174 15.76 2.38 2.45
C VAL A 174 16.79 2.07 1.37
N LEU A 175 17.69 3.02 1.06
CA LEU A 175 18.86 2.81 0.20
C LEU A 175 19.90 1.92 0.90
N GLN A 176 20.19 2.18 2.18
CA GLN A 176 21.16 1.42 2.96
C GLN A 176 20.81 -0.08 3.01
N ASN A 177 19.53 -0.39 3.21
CA ASN A 177 19.04 -1.77 3.27
C ASN A 177 18.72 -2.37 1.88
N GLY A 178 18.96 -1.64 0.79
CA GLY A 178 18.68 -2.12 -0.57
C GLY A 178 17.19 -2.30 -0.91
N THR A 179 16.27 -1.71 -0.14
CA THR A 179 14.83 -1.72 -0.46
C THR A 179 14.55 -0.89 -1.73
N ALA A 180 15.23 0.24 -1.85
CA ALA A 180 15.35 1.03 -3.06
C ALA A 180 16.78 0.91 -3.60
N ALA A 181 16.92 0.83 -4.92
CA ALA A 181 18.21 0.91 -5.59
C ALA A 181 18.63 2.38 -5.77
N GLN A 182 19.77 2.62 -6.42
CA GLN A 182 20.30 3.97 -6.70
C GLN A 182 19.26 4.89 -7.35
N VAL A 183 19.19 6.14 -6.87
CA VAL A 183 18.18 7.16 -7.23
C VAL A 183 18.78 8.35 -8.00
N GLU A 184 19.99 8.20 -8.51
CA GLU A 184 20.77 9.29 -9.10
C GLU A 184 20.44 9.53 -10.59
N SER A 185 19.82 8.56 -11.26
CA SER A 185 19.43 8.66 -12.67
C SER A 185 18.21 7.82 -13.01
N GLY A 186 17.64 8.04 -14.20
CA GLY A 186 16.56 7.22 -14.75
C GLY A 186 15.22 7.38 -14.04
N ALA A 187 14.38 6.34 -14.09
CA ALA A 187 13.00 6.40 -13.60
C ALA A 187 12.90 6.77 -12.12
N PHE A 188 13.85 6.34 -11.29
CA PHE A 188 13.87 6.65 -9.86
C PHE A 188 14.31 8.08 -9.54
N ALA A 189 15.23 8.66 -10.31
CA ALA A 189 15.54 10.09 -10.18
C ALA A 189 14.32 10.94 -10.54
N THR A 190 13.69 10.66 -11.69
CA THR A 190 12.46 11.35 -12.10
C THR A 190 11.33 11.19 -11.09
N PHE A 191 11.17 9.98 -10.52
CA PHE A 191 10.18 9.73 -9.46
C PHE A 191 10.46 10.59 -8.23
N ARG A 192 11.71 10.61 -7.75
CA ARG A 192 12.11 11.37 -6.57
C ARG A 192 11.85 12.87 -6.76
N ASP A 193 12.17 13.40 -7.94
CA ASP A 193 12.01 14.82 -8.27
C ASP A 193 10.54 15.22 -8.46
N THR A 194 9.70 14.30 -8.97
CA THR A 194 8.29 14.60 -9.29
C THR A 194 7.33 14.28 -8.16
N ILE A 195 7.54 13.16 -7.46
CA ILE A 195 6.63 12.61 -6.45
C ILE A 195 7.17 12.83 -5.04
N GLY A 196 8.47 12.58 -4.85
CA GLY A 196 9.15 12.77 -3.56
C GLY A 196 10.03 11.58 -3.16
N PRO A 197 10.73 11.70 -2.02
CA PRO A 197 11.75 10.73 -1.61
C PRO A 197 11.17 9.37 -1.26
N PHE A 198 11.91 8.31 -1.61
CA PHE A 198 11.53 6.94 -1.28
C PHE A 198 11.40 6.72 0.24
N GLY A 199 10.52 5.80 0.63
CA GLY A 199 10.16 5.52 2.02
C GLY A 199 9.22 6.55 2.66
N SER A 200 8.94 7.69 2.01
CA SER A 200 8.08 8.77 2.54
C SER A 200 6.83 9.03 1.71
N VAL A 201 6.46 8.09 0.82
CA VAL A 201 5.32 8.18 -0.09
C VAL A 201 4.18 7.29 0.41
N ASP A 202 2.99 7.87 0.54
CA ASP A 202 1.79 7.15 0.97
C ASP A 202 0.98 6.76 -0.26
N VAL A 203 0.75 5.47 -0.47
CA VAL A 203 -0.02 4.96 -1.62
C VAL A 203 -1.41 4.58 -1.14
N LYS A 204 -2.46 5.02 -1.85
CA LYS A 204 -3.84 4.61 -1.56
C LYS A 204 -4.41 3.82 -2.72
N HIS A 205 -5.22 2.82 -2.41
CA HIS A 205 -5.97 2.08 -3.42
C HIS A 205 -7.14 2.93 -3.90
N VAL A 206 -7.27 3.08 -5.22
CA VAL A 206 -8.39 3.77 -5.86
C VAL A 206 -9.29 2.72 -6.48
N ALA A 207 -10.56 2.70 -6.10
CA ALA A 207 -11.53 1.77 -6.67
C ALA A 207 -11.71 2.04 -8.16
N VAL A 208 -11.90 0.97 -8.95
CA VAL A 208 -12.19 1.09 -10.38
C VAL A 208 -13.51 1.85 -10.55
N PRO A 209 -13.56 2.92 -11.38
CA PRO A 209 -14.78 3.69 -11.57
C PRO A 209 -15.95 2.79 -12.03
N PRO A 210 -17.15 2.91 -11.42
CA PRO A 210 -18.29 2.07 -11.79
C PRO A 210 -18.69 2.15 -13.26
N SER A 211 -18.43 3.28 -13.92
CA SER A 211 -18.62 3.45 -15.36
C SER A 211 -17.75 2.52 -16.19
N VAL A 212 -16.47 2.37 -15.83
CA VAL A 212 -15.53 1.47 -16.50
C VAL A 212 -15.94 0.01 -16.28
N VAL A 213 -16.34 -0.34 -15.05
CA VAL A 213 -16.85 -1.70 -14.75
C VAL A 213 -18.07 -2.02 -15.61
N ARG A 214 -19.05 -1.10 -15.66
CA ARG A 214 -20.26 -1.27 -16.50
C ARG A 214 -19.91 -1.40 -17.97
N PHE A 215 -19.00 -0.57 -18.49
CA PHE A 215 -18.56 -0.64 -19.87
C PHE A 215 -17.93 -2.01 -20.20
N VAL A 216 -16.99 -2.48 -19.39
CA VAL A 216 -16.32 -3.77 -19.61
C VAL A 216 -17.33 -4.93 -19.54
N LEU A 217 -18.24 -4.93 -18.57
CA LEU A 217 -19.28 -5.95 -18.47
C LEU A 217 -20.21 -5.92 -19.69
N HIS A 218 -20.62 -4.72 -20.12
CA HIS A 218 -21.48 -4.56 -21.30
C HIS A 218 -20.82 -5.10 -22.58
N VAL A 219 -19.54 -4.78 -22.79
CA VAL A 219 -18.77 -5.28 -23.93
C VAL A 219 -18.63 -6.81 -23.86
N LYS A 220 -18.29 -7.36 -22.69
CA LYS A 220 -18.16 -8.81 -22.48
C LYS A 220 -19.47 -9.56 -22.74
N ASP A 221 -20.58 -9.06 -22.20
CA ASP A 221 -21.91 -9.67 -22.39
C ASP A 221 -22.36 -9.60 -23.83
N THR A 222 -22.17 -8.45 -24.47
CA THR A 222 -22.51 -8.24 -25.88
C THR A 222 -21.71 -9.17 -26.76
N MET A 223 -20.39 -9.24 -26.56
CA MET A 223 -19.52 -10.10 -27.36
C MET A 223 -19.85 -11.59 -27.14
N THR A 224 -20.11 -11.99 -25.89
CA THR A 224 -20.53 -13.37 -25.58
C THR A 224 -21.84 -13.72 -26.29
N ARG A 225 -22.84 -12.83 -26.26
CA ARG A 225 -24.12 -13.04 -26.93
C ARG A 225 -23.97 -13.10 -28.46
N LEU A 226 -23.11 -12.29 -29.04
CA LEU A 226 -22.86 -12.32 -30.49
C LEU A 226 -22.17 -13.63 -30.90
N ARG A 227 -21.19 -14.09 -30.10
CA ARG A 227 -20.48 -15.36 -30.33
C ARG A 227 -21.37 -16.59 -30.21
N THR A 228 -22.37 -16.60 -29.33
CA THR A 228 -23.31 -17.73 -29.24
C THR A 228 -24.31 -17.78 -30.40
N LYS A 229 -24.52 -16.67 -31.10
CA LYS A 229 -25.45 -16.59 -32.25
C LYS A 229 -24.78 -16.83 -33.60
N SER A 230 -23.46 -16.75 -33.70
CA SER A 230 -22.73 -16.89 -34.97
C SER A 230 -21.46 -17.72 -34.81
N LEU A 231 -21.41 -18.87 -35.49
CA LEU A 231 -20.25 -19.75 -35.50
C LEU A 231 -19.04 -19.10 -36.19
N SER A 232 -19.25 -18.36 -37.29
CA SER A 232 -18.18 -17.67 -38.02
C SER A 232 -17.54 -16.58 -37.17
N LEU A 233 -18.34 -15.73 -36.51
CA LEU A 233 -17.83 -14.69 -35.61
C LEU A 233 -17.08 -15.30 -34.42
N SER A 234 -17.58 -16.42 -33.88
CA SER A 234 -16.90 -17.12 -32.78
C SER A 234 -15.52 -17.64 -33.21
N ALA A 235 -15.40 -18.16 -34.44
CA ALA A 235 -14.13 -18.60 -35.01
C ALA A 235 -13.17 -17.42 -35.22
N GLU A 236 -13.63 -16.32 -35.81
CA GLU A 236 -12.83 -15.10 -36.02
C GLU A 236 -12.34 -14.50 -34.70
N TYR A 237 -13.21 -14.35 -33.70
CA TYR A 237 -12.83 -13.83 -32.38
C TYR A 237 -11.77 -14.71 -31.71
N SER A 238 -11.91 -16.03 -31.82
CA SER A 238 -10.95 -16.98 -31.23
C SER A 238 -9.61 -16.98 -31.97
N ALA A 239 -9.58 -16.48 -33.21
CA ALA A 239 -8.37 -16.31 -34.00
C ALA A 239 -7.74 -14.91 -33.84
N MET A 240 -8.36 -13.99 -33.11
CA MET A 240 -7.78 -12.66 -32.85
C MET A 240 -6.48 -12.80 -32.08
N TYR A 241 -5.47 -12.07 -32.53
CA TYR A 241 -4.19 -11.98 -31.85
C TYR A 241 -4.37 -11.29 -30.49
N ASP A 242 -3.88 -11.93 -29.43
CA ASP A 242 -3.79 -11.34 -28.09
C ASP A 242 -2.38 -10.76 -27.91
N PRO A 243 -2.20 -9.43 -28.02
CA PRO A 243 -0.90 -8.83 -27.88
C PRO A 243 -0.39 -8.98 -26.44
N SER A 244 0.84 -9.48 -26.29
CA SER A 244 1.49 -9.61 -24.97
C SER A 244 1.78 -8.26 -24.31
N GLU A 245 1.82 -7.19 -25.10
CA GLU A 245 2.08 -5.83 -24.66
C GLU A 245 1.09 -4.87 -25.30
N PHE A 246 0.53 -3.97 -24.48
CA PHE A 246 -0.35 -2.91 -24.94
C PHE A 246 0.26 -1.58 -24.54
N CYS A 247 0.80 -0.85 -25.51
CA CYS A 247 1.25 0.51 -25.30
C CYS A 247 0.07 1.44 -25.53
N TYR A 248 -0.28 2.24 -24.53
CA TYR A 248 -1.30 3.27 -24.68
C TYR A 248 -0.69 4.63 -24.33
N ILE A 249 -0.92 5.61 -25.20
CA ILE A 249 -0.66 7.00 -24.91
C ILE A 249 -1.95 7.81 -25.14
N PRO A 250 -2.23 8.83 -24.32
CA PRO A 250 -3.31 9.77 -24.60
C PRO A 250 -3.13 10.41 -25.97
N ALA A 251 -4.21 10.52 -26.76
CA ALA A 251 -4.17 11.11 -28.11
C ALA A 251 -3.56 12.53 -28.11
N SER A 252 -3.86 13.31 -27.08
CA SER A 252 -3.31 14.67 -26.92
C SER A 252 -1.79 14.72 -26.81
N TRP A 253 -1.14 13.65 -26.31
CA TRP A 253 0.32 13.58 -26.23
C TRP A 253 0.91 13.34 -27.62
N PHE A 254 0.28 12.47 -28.42
CA PHE A 254 0.67 12.25 -29.81
C PHE A 254 0.52 13.54 -30.63
N GLU A 255 -0.62 14.21 -30.51
CA GLU A 255 -0.91 15.49 -31.19
C GLU A 255 0.06 16.62 -30.81
N SER A 256 0.59 16.59 -29.59
CA SER A 256 1.63 17.54 -29.14
C SER A 256 3.04 17.27 -29.69
N GLY A 257 3.21 16.25 -30.54
CA GLY A 257 4.49 15.89 -31.15
C GLY A 257 5.38 15.00 -30.28
N GLN A 258 4.81 14.30 -29.29
CA GLN A 258 5.54 13.33 -28.48
C GLN A 258 5.97 12.15 -29.35
N VAL A 259 7.28 11.87 -29.43
CA VAL A 259 7.86 10.80 -30.27
C VAL A 259 8.16 9.52 -29.46
N HIS A 260 8.34 9.66 -28.15
CA HIS A 260 8.69 8.56 -27.26
C HIS A 260 7.67 8.39 -26.15
N GLY A 261 7.27 7.14 -25.94
CA GLY A 261 6.55 6.70 -24.75
C GLY A 261 7.47 5.91 -23.84
N ALA A 262 7.29 6.07 -22.55
CA ALA A 262 7.87 5.21 -21.53
C ALA A 262 6.76 4.83 -20.57
N GLY A 263 6.78 3.59 -20.10
CA GLY A 263 5.81 3.14 -19.11
C GLY A 263 6.33 1.94 -18.36
N GLY A 264 5.39 1.20 -17.79
CA GLY A 264 5.68 0.16 -16.82
C GLY A 264 5.41 0.64 -15.40
N LYS A 265 6.04 -0.01 -14.44
CA LYS A 265 5.73 0.18 -13.02
C LYS A 265 6.67 1.21 -12.43
N ILE A 266 6.13 2.31 -11.91
CA ILE A 266 6.89 3.40 -11.25
C ILE A 266 7.75 2.94 -10.05
N MET A 267 7.54 1.71 -9.59
CA MET A 267 8.29 1.06 -8.52
C MET A 267 9.48 0.22 -9.01
N CYS A 268 9.73 0.20 -10.32
CA CYS A 268 10.85 -0.49 -10.96
C CYS A 268 11.87 0.54 -11.50
N PRO A 269 13.18 0.25 -11.42
CA PRO A 269 14.23 1.18 -11.84
C PRO A 269 14.30 1.33 -13.36
N GLU A 270 13.88 0.29 -14.09
CA GLU A 270 13.88 0.25 -15.54
C GLU A 270 12.51 0.61 -16.09
N SER A 271 12.50 1.48 -17.09
CA SER A 271 11.34 1.75 -17.92
C SER A 271 11.70 1.44 -19.37
N THR A 272 10.97 0.51 -19.99
CA THR A 272 11.11 0.26 -21.43
C THR A 272 10.61 1.50 -22.17
N THR A 273 11.42 2.02 -23.07
CA THR A 273 11.04 3.12 -23.97
C THR A 273 10.62 2.54 -25.32
N TRP A 274 9.61 3.15 -25.93
CA TRP A 274 9.14 2.78 -27.26
C TRP A 274 8.97 4.03 -28.12
N VAL A 275 9.10 3.85 -29.44
CA VAL A 275 8.85 4.89 -30.42
C VAL A 275 7.37 4.87 -30.78
N LEU A 276 6.78 6.07 -30.84
CA LEU A 276 5.42 6.28 -31.31
C LEU A 276 5.49 6.44 -32.83
N GLU A 277 5.25 5.35 -33.56
CA GLU A 277 5.16 5.39 -35.02
C GLU A 277 3.71 5.70 -35.43
N GLY A 278 3.54 6.55 -36.45
CA GLY A 278 2.22 6.89 -36.98
C GLY A 278 1.51 5.63 -37.49
N ASP A 279 0.27 5.45 -37.04
CA ASP A 279 -0.60 4.27 -37.22
C ASP A 279 -0.37 3.12 -36.23
N PHE A 280 -0.85 3.27 -34.98
CA PHE A 280 -1.16 2.20 -34.00
C PHE A 280 -0.09 1.08 -33.83
N GLY A 281 1.13 1.32 -34.29
CA GLY A 281 2.24 0.40 -34.32
C GLY A 281 3.28 0.85 -33.31
N PHE A 282 3.64 -0.06 -32.40
CA PHE A 282 4.67 0.18 -31.40
C PHE A 282 5.88 -0.69 -31.74
N SER A 283 7.03 -0.06 -31.96
CA SER A 283 8.30 -0.73 -32.17
C SER A 283 9.18 -0.55 -30.92
N PRO A 284 9.66 -1.62 -30.27
CA PRO A 284 10.58 -1.48 -29.15
C PRO A 284 11.89 -0.84 -29.62
N VAL A 285 12.41 0.12 -28.86
CA VAL A 285 13.74 0.67 -29.11
C VAL A 285 14.76 -0.41 -28.78
N ARG A 286 15.38 -1.02 -29.80
CA ARG A 286 16.54 -1.89 -29.58
C ARG A 286 17.73 -1.01 -29.19
N GLY A 287 18.17 -1.13 -27.94
CA GLY A 287 19.47 -0.63 -27.47
C GLY A 287 20.61 -1.49 -28.02
#